data_AF-A0A7C1HIM1-F1
#
_entry.id   AF-A0A7C1HIM1-F1
#
_cell.length_a   1.000
_cell.length_b   1.000
_cell.length_c   1.000
_cell.angle_alpha   90.00
_cell.angle_beta   90.00
_cell.angle_gamma   90.00
#
_symmetry.space_group_name_H-M   'P 1'
#
loop_
_entity.id
_entity.type
_entity.pdbx_description
1 polymer ?
#
loop_
_entity_poly.entity_id
_entity_poly.type
_entity_poly.pdbx_seq_one_letter_code
_entity_poly.pdbx_strand_id
1 'polypeptide(L)'
;MKLILKLENLILRPYRLAMLLIVTAFAFAWGRLVLFIILGLLLFIAAVKTYFVEKKSYFGLLIPVFGLGLILGIYFIKDYYHVRNYVIDHSPINLNLVYDGTYQGTGMGLRGPIKVQTSIDDGMITDIQILQHQEAISALEGLNEQVLERNSLDIDVVPATVHGSIEATAGYLEALNNALWKGVPEKPQFSAVTKFIHYFAQFQFNLTTFNALAILFCIILVFDYTLQSVLVKNTGQALNCYNCQTCVGVCPVKIVDEEPYPMTMILAARLGDYEKVKYLSKYCVACSRCAGKCPVGVSGPSIAAAANAELIRQKQRQHALSQG
;
A
#
# COMPACT_ATOMS: atom_id res chain seq x y z
N MET A 1 -9.60 -33.31 -10.75
CA MET A 1 -8.13 -33.20 -10.59
C MET A 1 -7.56 -31.83 -11.03
N LYS A 2 -7.80 -31.36 -12.27
CA LYS A 2 -7.29 -30.06 -12.77
C LYS A 2 -7.74 -28.81 -11.97
N LEU A 3 -8.95 -28.80 -11.39
CA LEU A 3 -9.47 -27.67 -10.61
C LEU A 3 -8.82 -27.55 -9.22
N ILE A 4 -8.51 -28.68 -8.59
CA ILE A 4 -7.86 -28.76 -7.26
C ILE A 4 -6.39 -28.31 -7.36
N LEU A 5 -5.69 -28.73 -8.43
CA LEU A 5 -4.35 -28.23 -8.77
C LEU A 5 -4.35 -26.71 -9.08
N LYS A 6 -5.41 -26.20 -9.73
CA LYS A 6 -5.58 -24.75 -9.96
C LYS A 6 -5.79 -23.96 -8.67
N LEU A 7 -6.52 -24.52 -7.69
CA LEU A 7 -6.70 -23.91 -6.37
C LEU A 7 -5.43 -23.99 -5.51
N GLU A 8 -4.65 -25.07 -5.62
CA GLU A 8 -3.31 -25.19 -5.01
C GLU A 8 -2.36 -24.09 -5.52
N ASN A 9 -2.48 -23.72 -6.79
CA ASN A 9 -1.68 -22.63 -7.35
C ASN A 9 -2.10 -21.24 -6.82
N LEU A 10 -3.31 -21.04 -6.32
CA LEU A 10 -3.69 -19.78 -5.66
C LEU A 10 -3.00 -19.59 -4.30
N ILE A 11 -2.55 -20.68 -3.67
CA ILE A 11 -1.85 -20.68 -2.37
C ILE A 11 -0.34 -20.43 -2.54
N LEU A 12 0.17 -20.51 -3.78
CA LEU A 12 1.56 -20.16 -4.08
C LEU A 12 1.81 -18.70 -3.72
N ARG A 13 2.89 -18.48 -2.96
CA ARG A 13 3.37 -17.18 -2.48
C ARG A 13 3.27 -16.03 -3.50
N PRO A 14 3.66 -16.17 -4.79
CA PRO A 14 3.55 -15.07 -5.76
C PRO A 14 2.11 -14.59 -6.01
N TYR A 15 1.12 -15.48 -6.06
CA TYR A 15 -0.27 -15.10 -6.30
C TYR A 15 -0.91 -14.47 -5.06
N ARG A 16 -0.58 -14.96 -3.87
CA ARG A 16 -1.03 -14.37 -2.61
C ARG A 16 -0.48 -12.95 -2.42
N LEU A 17 0.81 -12.74 -2.69
CA LEU A 17 1.42 -11.41 -2.65
C LEU A 17 0.79 -10.47 -3.69
N ALA A 18 0.54 -10.96 -4.92
CA ALA A 18 -0.13 -10.17 -5.94
C ALA A 18 -1.56 -9.77 -5.52
N MET A 19 -2.32 -10.69 -4.93
CA MET A 19 -3.67 -10.41 -4.43
C MET A 19 -3.66 -9.38 -3.30
N LEU A 20 -2.76 -9.54 -2.33
CA LEU A 20 -2.60 -8.59 -1.22
C LEU A 20 -2.21 -7.20 -1.73
N LEU A 21 -1.35 -7.12 -2.75
CA LEU A 21 -0.94 -5.88 -3.38
C LEU A 21 -2.07 -5.20 -4.16
N ILE A 22 -2.96 -5.98 -4.79
CA ILE A 22 -4.17 -5.45 -5.43
C ILE A 22 -5.13 -4.90 -4.38
N VAL A 23 -5.39 -5.66 -3.31
CA VAL A 23 -6.29 -5.23 -2.22
C VAL A 23 -5.81 -3.93 -1.57
N THR A 24 -4.50 -3.79 -1.33
CA THR A 24 -3.95 -2.55 -0.78
C THR A 24 -3.97 -1.39 -1.75
N ALA A 25 -3.75 -1.63 -3.05
CA ALA A 25 -3.94 -0.61 -4.07
C ALA A 25 -5.40 -0.12 -4.13
N PHE A 26 -6.39 -0.99 -3.92
CA PHE A 26 -7.80 -0.57 -3.84
C PHE A 26 -8.08 0.25 -2.58
N ALA A 27 -7.59 -0.20 -1.41
CA ALA A 27 -7.84 0.44 -0.12
C ALA A 27 -7.15 1.82 0.02
N PHE A 28 -5.99 2.03 -0.60
CA PHE A 28 -5.21 3.27 -0.48
C PHE A 28 -5.03 3.95 -1.84
N ALA A 29 -5.97 4.84 -2.19
CA ALA A 29 -5.95 5.60 -3.44
C ALA A 29 -4.63 6.32 -3.70
N TRP A 30 -4.09 6.96 -2.66
CA TRP A 30 -2.83 7.73 -2.67
C TRP A 30 -1.58 6.88 -2.97
N GLY A 31 -1.62 5.57 -2.70
CA GLY A 31 -0.50 4.64 -2.92
C GLY A 31 -0.55 3.90 -4.27
N ARG A 32 -1.64 4.07 -5.03
CA ARG A 32 -1.90 3.31 -6.27
C ARG A 32 -0.78 3.45 -7.28
N LEU A 33 -0.34 4.67 -7.57
CA LEU A 33 0.70 4.91 -8.57
C LEU A 33 2.00 4.21 -8.23
N VAL A 34 2.47 4.34 -6.98
CA VAL A 34 3.73 3.71 -6.54
C VAL A 34 3.60 2.19 -6.61
N LEU A 35 2.49 1.63 -6.14
CA LEU A 35 2.25 0.19 -6.20
C LEU A 35 2.16 -0.33 -7.65
N PHE A 36 1.50 0.41 -8.55
CA PHE A 36 1.42 0.05 -9.98
C PHE A 36 2.78 0.17 -10.68
N ILE A 37 3.59 1.18 -10.33
CA ILE A 37 4.95 1.32 -10.85
C ILE A 37 5.81 0.14 -10.39
N ILE A 38 5.77 -0.21 -9.10
CA ILE A 38 6.54 -1.34 -8.55
C ILE A 38 6.09 -2.66 -9.17
N LEU A 39 4.78 -2.94 -9.16
CA LEU A 39 4.20 -4.14 -9.77
C LEU A 39 4.56 -4.21 -11.25
N GLY A 40 4.47 -3.07 -11.94
CA GLY A 40 4.78 -3.00 -13.33
C GLY A 40 6.24 -3.31 -13.62
N LEU A 41 7.16 -2.72 -12.85
CA LEU A 41 8.60 -2.97 -12.97
C LEU A 41 8.93 -4.45 -12.70
N LEU A 42 8.29 -5.07 -11.70
CA LEU A 42 8.43 -6.51 -11.43
C LEU A 42 7.93 -7.38 -12.59
N LEU A 43 6.76 -7.04 -13.16
CA LEU A 43 6.20 -7.75 -14.31
C LEU A 43 7.07 -7.57 -15.56
N PHE A 44 7.66 -6.39 -15.75
CA PHE A 44 8.59 -6.13 -16.84
C PHE A 44 9.87 -6.97 -16.68
N ILE A 45 10.49 -7.00 -15.50
CA ILE A 45 11.65 -7.85 -15.23
C ILE A 45 11.31 -9.33 -15.47
N ALA A 46 10.16 -9.79 -14.99
CA ALA A 46 9.70 -11.16 -15.21
C ALA A 46 9.51 -11.44 -16.71
N ALA A 47 8.84 -10.54 -17.44
CA ALA A 47 8.61 -10.67 -18.87
C ALA A 47 9.93 -10.73 -19.66
N VAL A 48 10.89 -9.85 -19.35
CA VAL A 48 12.23 -9.85 -19.96
C VAL A 48 12.95 -11.16 -19.66
N LYS A 49 13.02 -11.58 -18.39
CA LYS A 49 13.67 -12.85 -18.01
C LYS A 49 13.07 -14.04 -18.74
N THR A 50 11.75 -14.15 -18.77
CA THR A 50 11.04 -15.27 -19.40
C THR A 50 11.14 -15.24 -20.94
N TYR A 51 11.18 -14.05 -21.55
CA TYR A 51 11.37 -13.91 -23.00
C TYR A 51 12.76 -14.33 -23.45
N PHE A 52 13.82 -13.84 -22.77
CA PHE A 52 15.21 -14.11 -23.17
C PHE A 52 15.71 -15.48 -22.69
N VAL A 53 15.34 -15.93 -21.49
CA VAL A 53 15.86 -17.19 -20.92
C VAL A 53 14.99 -18.39 -21.27
N GLU A 54 13.66 -18.27 -21.16
CA GLU A 54 12.74 -19.40 -21.35
C GLU A 54 12.17 -19.50 -22.78
N LYS A 55 12.51 -18.56 -23.67
CA LYS A 55 12.03 -18.46 -25.08
C LYS A 55 10.50 -18.54 -25.23
N LYS A 56 9.75 -18.15 -24.21
CA LYS A 56 8.27 -18.13 -24.26
C LYS A 56 7.79 -16.85 -24.95
N SER A 57 7.34 -16.99 -26.19
CA SER A 57 6.97 -15.88 -27.09
C SER A 57 5.85 -14.97 -26.56
N TYR A 58 4.86 -15.52 -25.84
CA TYR A 58 3.68 -14.76 -25.40
C TYR A 58 4.00 -13.64 -24.39
N PHE A 59 5.11 -13.74 -23.64
CA PHE A 59 5.56 -12.67 -22.73
C PHE A 59 6.16 -11.47 -23.46
N GLY A 60 6.56 -11.63 -24.73
CA GLY A 60 7.08 -10.53 -25.55
C GLY A 60 6.04 -9.42 -25.80
N LEU A 61 4.73 -9.74 -25.75
CA LEU A 61 3.65 -8.77 -25.90
C LEU A 61 3.55 -7.76 -24.73
N LEU A 62 4.10 -8.10 -23.55
CA LEU A 62 4.07 -7.19 -22.40
C LEU A 62 5.12 -6.07 -22.50
N ILE A 63 6.20 -6.28 -23.26
CA ILE A 63 7.27 -5.29 -23.47
C ILE A 63 6.74 -4.01 -24.15
N PRO A 64 6.03 -4.06 -25.29
CA PRO A 64 5.50 -2.85 -25.93
C PRO A 64 4.40 -2.18 -25.09
N VAL A 65 3.61 -2.94 -24.33
CA VAL A 65 2.62 -2.38 -23.39
C VAL A 65 3.31 -1.56 -22.29
N PHE A 66 4.44 -2.03 -21.77
CA PHE A 66 5.27 -1.26 -20.85
C PHE A 66 5.85 0.00 -21.47
N GLY A 67 6.36 -0.10 -22.70
CA GLY A 67 6.88 1.03 -23.45
C GLY A 67 5.83 2.13 -23.64
N LEU A 68 4.61 1.75 -24.03
CA LEU A 68 3.48 2.67 -24.15
C LEU A 68 3.13 3.34 -22.81
N GLY A 69 3.12 2.57 -21.72
CA GLY A 69 2.88 3.10 -20.38
C GLY A 69 3.93 4.13 -19.93
N LEU A 70 5.21 3.91 -20.24
CA LEU A 70 6.27 4.87 -19.96
C LEU A 70 6.13 6.15 -20.78
N ILE A 71 5.79 6.04 -22.06
CA ILE A 71 5.56 7.21 -22.94
C ILE A 71 4.41 8.06 -22.40
N LEU A 72 3.29 7.42 -22.01
CA LEU A 72 2.16 8.10 -21.40
C LEU A 72 2.53 8.75 -20.04
N GLY A 73 3.37 8.09 -19.25
CA GLY A 73 3.90 8.62 -17.99
C GLY A 73 4.77 9.86 -18.17
N ILE A 74 5.67 9.86 -19.17
CA ILE A 74 6.50 11.03 -19.50
C ILE A 74 5.64 12.19 -20.00
N TYR A 75 4.64 11.90 -20.84
CA TYR A 75 3.69 12.90 -21.31
C TYR A 75 2.92 13.54 -20.13
N PHE A 76 2.42 12.72 -19.20
CA PHE A 76 1.77 13.19 -17.98
C PHE A 76 2.67 14.12 -17.16
N ILE A 77 3.92 13.74 -16.92
CA ILE A 77 4.88 14.56 -16.17
C ILE A 77 5.07 15.91 -16.87
N LYS A 78 5.30 15.90 -18.19
CA LYS A 78 5.51 17.13 -18.96
C LYS A 78 4.29 18.07 -18.89
N ASP A 79 3.09 17.53 -19.10
CA ASP A 79 1.83 18.29 -19.04
C ASP A 79 1.58 18.84 -17.63
N TYR A 80 1.84 18.03 -16.60
CA TYR A 80 1.72 18.44 -15.21
C TYR A 80 2.66 19.58 -14.84
N TYR A 81 3.94 19.47 -15.20
CA TYR A 81 4.93 20.51 -14.94
C TYR A 81 4.65 21.78 -15.75
N HIS A 82 4.16 21.67 -16.98
CA HIS A 82 3.78 22.83 -17.80
C HIS A 82 2.71 23.68 -17.11
N VAL A 83 1.60 23.05 -16.68
CA VAL A 83 0.52 23.76 -15.98
C VAL A 83 0.97 24.28 -14.61
N ARG A 84 1.74 23.47 -13.85
CA ARG A 84 2.22 23.87 -12.54
C ARG A 84 3.20 25.05 -12.61
N ASN A 85 4.16 25.02 -13.53
CA ASN A 85 5.12 26.11 -13.69
C ASN A 85 4.41 27.39 -14.11
N TYR A 86 3.42 27.31 -15.01
CA TYR A 86 2.59 28.47 -15.36
C TYR A 86 1.93 29.10 -14.14
N VAL A 87 1.37 28.29 -13.23
CA VAL A 87 0.75 28.79 -11.99
C VAL A 87 1.78 29.45 -11.05
N ILE A 88 2.98 28.87 -10.94
CA ILE A 88 4.06 29.43 -10.12
C ILE A 88 4.57 30.75 -10.69
N ASP A 89 4.78 30.83 -12.00
CA ASP A 89 5.30 32.01 -12.69
C ASP A 89 4.32 33.20 -12.66
N HIS A 90 3.04 32.93 -12.42
CA HIS A 90 1.96 33.94 -12.31
C HIS A 90 1.41 34.05 -10.88
N SER A 91 2.21 33.73 -9.86
CA SER A 91 1.86 33.87 -8.45
C SER A 91 2.63 35.05 -7.82
N PRO A 92 1.99 35.97 -7.07
CA PRO A 92 0.55 36.03 -6.79
C PRO A 92 -0.27 36.38 -8.02
N ILE A 93 -1.51 35.90 -8.06
CA ILE A 93 -2.38 36.01 -9.24
C ILE A 93 -2.64 37.49 -9.58
N ASN A 94 -2.50 37.85 -10.85
CA ASN A 94 -2.89 39.18 -11.31
C ASN A 94 -4.42 39.19 -11.51
N LEU A 95 -5.13 39.96 -10.69
CA LEU A 95 -6.60 40.01 -10.68
C LEU A 95 -7.19 40.51 -12.01
N ASN A 96 -6.44 41.31 -12.78
CA ASN A 96 -6.88 41.79 -14.10
C ASN A 96 -6.99 40.65 -15.14
N LEU A 97 -6.36 39.50 -14.89
CA LEU A 97 -6.46 38.32 -15.75
C LEU A 97 -7.69 37.44 -15.42
N VAL A 98 -8.41 37.78 -14.35
CA VAL A 98 -9.55 37.01 -13.86
C VAL A 98 -10.83 37.66 -14.37
N TYR A 99 -11.69 36.89 -15.03
CA TYR A 99 -12.99 37.39 -15.46
C TYR A 99 -13.96 37.57 -14.30
N ASP A 100 -14.81 38.59 -14.41
CA ASP A 100 -15.86 38.89 -13.44
C ASP A 100 -16.80 37.70 -13.26
N GLY A 101 -17.15 37.44 -12.01
CA GLY A 101 -17.96 36.29 -11.64
C GLY A 101 -17.68 35.77 -10.25
N THR A 102 -18.42 34.73 -9.87
CA THR A 102 -18.30 34.08 -8.57
C THR A 102 -17.62 32.73 -8.70
N TYR A 103 -16.51 32.53 -7.99
CA TYR A 103 -15.72 31.31 -8.03
C TYR A 103 -15.63 30.67 -6.66
N GLN A 104 -15.59 29.34 -6.62
CA GLN A 104 -15.43 28.58 -5.37
C GLN A 104 -14.12 27.83 -5.38
N GLY A 105 -13.39 27.86 -4.28
CA GLY A 105 -12.12 27.17 -4.09
C GLY A 105 -12.08 26.39 -2.79
N THR A 106 -11.17 25.42 -2.75
CA THR A 106 -10.94 24.55 -1.60
C THR A 106 -9.44 24.55 -1.27
N GLY A 107 -9.08 24.68 -0.01
CA GLY A 107 -7.70 24.56 0.48
C GLY A 107 -7.65 23.75 1.77
N MET A 108 -6.47 23.24 2.13
CA MET A 108 -6.30 22.35 3.28
C MET A 108 -5.78 23.12 4.49
N GLY A 109 -6.62 23.27 5.52
CA GLY A 109 -6.24 23.80 6.83
C GLY A 109 -5.73 22.72 7.80
N LEU A 110 -5.37 23.14 9.01
CA LEU A 110 -4.88 22.28 10.10
C LEU A 110 -5.88 21.18 10.48
N ARG A 111 -7.17 21.51 10.54
CA ARG A 111 -8.27 20.65 11.01
C ARG A 111 -9.10 20.05 9.88
N GLY A 112 -8.88 20.48 8.64
CA GLY A 112 -9.61 19.94 7.49
C GLY A 112 -9.73 20.91 6.32
N PRO A 113 -10.51 20.55 5.29
CA PRO A 113 -10.68 21.39 4.11
C PRO A 113 -11.49 22.65 4.41
N ILE A 114 -11.02 23.78 3.90
CA ILE A 114 -11.66 25.09 3.94
C ILE A 114 -12.22 25.38 2.54
N LYS A 115 -13.51 25.71 2.44
CA LYS A 115 -14.17 26.14 1.20
C LYS A 115 -14.49 27.62 1.26
N VAL A 116 -14.08 28.34 0.23
CA VAL A 116 -14.30 29.77 0.08
C VAL A 116 -14.98 30.04 -1.27
N GLN A 117 -15.90 30.99 -1.27
CA GLN A 117 -16.49 31.58 -2.46
C GLN A 117 -16.01 33.03 -2.56
N THR A 118 -15.57 33.43 -3.74
CA THR A 118 -15.03 34.76 -4.00
C THR A 118 -15.73 35.34 -5.21
N SER A 119 -16.14 36.61 -5.10
CA SER A 119 -16.74 37.37 -6.19
C SER A 119 -15.73 38.38 -6.72
N ILE A 120 -15.62 38.46 -8.05
CA ILE A 120 -14.80 39.44 -8.75
C ILE A 120 -15.68 40.32 -9.63
N ASP A 121 -15.41 41.62 -9.58
CA ASP A 121 -15.98 42.64 -10.46
C ASP A 121 -14.89 43.66 -10.83
N ASP A 122 -14.75 43.96 -12.12
CA ASP A 122 -13.77 44.90 -12.69
C ASP A 122 -12.32 44.67 -12.18
N GLY A 123 -11.89 43.41 -12.10
CA GLY A 123 -10.54 43.05 -11.63
C GLY A 123 -10.30 43.28 -10.13
N MET A 124 -11.36 43.46 -9.32
CA MET A 124 -11.28 43.58 -7.86
C MET A 124 -12.07 42.48 -7.15
N ILE A 125 -11.59 42.07 -5.97
CA ILE A 125 -12.32 41.15 -5.10
C ILE A 125 -13.42 41.92 -4.37
N THR A 126 -14.68 41.65 -4.68
CA THR A 126 -15.83 42.36 -4.11
C THR A 126 -16.42 41.70 -2.88
N ASP A 127 -16.34 40.37 -2.80
CA ASP A 127 -16.89 39.62 -1.66
C ASP A 127 -16.13 38.29 -1.46
N ILE A 128 -16.01 37.86 -0.21
CA ILE A 128 -15.40 36.59 0.18
C ILE A 128 -16.28 35.92 1.24
N GLN A 129 -16.81 34.75 0.91
CA GLN A 129 -17.67 33.95 1.80
C GLN A 129 -17.02 32.61 2.12
N ILE A 130 -16.88 32.29 3.40
CA ILE A 130 -16.38 30.98 3.85
C ILE A 130 -17.57 30.02 3.96
N LEU A 131 -17.67 29.07 3.04
CA LEU A 131 -18.79 28.12 2.95
C LEU A 131 -18.66 26.93 3.91
N GLN A 132 -17.41 26.49 4.17
CA GLN A 132 -17.14 25.32 5.00
C GLN A 132 -15.75 25.45 5.63
N HIS A 133 -15.64 25.28 6.94
CA HIS A 133 -14.36 25.16 7.63
C HIS A 133 -14.53 24.33 8.92
N GLN A 134 -13.42 23.80 9.44
CA GLN A 134 -13.35 23.14 10.75
C GLN A 134 -12.38 23.85 11.72
N GLU A 135 -11.94 25.04 11.32
CA GLU A 135 -11.05 25.91 12.08
C GLU A 135 -11.79 26.82 13.08
N ALA A 136 -11.05 27.47 13.98
CA ALA A 136 -11.59 28.52 14.84
C ALA A 136 -11.90 29.80 14.03
N ILE A 137 -13.16 30.21 14.00
CA ILE A 137 -13.73 31.28 13.13
C ILE A 137 -12.99 32.61 13.24
N SER A 138 -12.60 33.00 14.47
CA SER A 138 -12.03 34.32 14.76
C SER A 138 -10.70 34.60 14.07
N ALA A 139 -9.97 33.57 13.65
CA ALA A 139 -8.71 33.71 12.92
C ALA A 139 -8.91 33.98 11.41
N LEU A 140 -10.07 33.62 10.85
CA LEU A 140 -10.35 33.70 9.42
C LEU A 140 -11.06 35.01 9.03
N GLU A 141 -11.97 35.53 9.87
CA GLU A 141 -12.69 36.78 9.58
C GLU A 141 -11.74 37.98 9.43
N GLY A 142 -10.71 38.08 10.28
CA GLY A 142 -9.70 39.14 10.17
C GLY A 142 -8.79 39.03 8.94
N LEU A 143 -8.77 37.88 8.25
CA LEU A 143 -8.06 37.71 6.98
C LEU A 143 -8.92 38.18 5.79
N ASN A 144 -10.25 38.04 5.85
CA ASN A 144 -11.14 38.55 4.80
C ASN A 144 -10.97 40.06 4.64
N GLU A 145 -10.97 40.81 5.75
CA GLU A 145 -10.80 42.26 5.74
C GLU A 145 -9.45 42.67 5.13
N GLN A 146 -8.37 41.96 5.48
CA GLN A 146 -7.04 42.24 4.94
C GLN A 146 -6.93 41.96 3.43
N VAL A 147 -7.56 40.89 2.94
CA VAL A 147 -7.59 40.58 1.49
C VAL A 147 -8.38 41.66 0.74
N LEU A 148 -9.54 42.06 1.26
CA LEU A 148 -10.41 43.07 0.64
C LEU A 148 -9.75 44.46 0.63
N GLU A 149 -9.07 44.84 1.72
CA GLU A 149 -8.39 46.14 1.83
C GLU A 149 -7.16 46.21 0.93
N ARG A 150 -6.36 45.13 0.85
CA ARG A 150 -5.14 45.09 0.03
C ARG A 150 -5.41 44.75 -1.44
N ASN A 151 -6.57 44.18 -1.75
CA ASN A 151 -6.91 43.58 -3.06
C ASN A 151 -5.76 42.69 -3.60
N SER A 152 -5.13 41.94 -2.70
CA SER A 152 -3.96 41.10 -2.99
C SER A 152 -3.93 39.90 -2.05
N LEU A 153 -3.42 38.77 -2.55
CA LEU A 153 -3.20 37.54 -1.78
C LEU A 153 -1.84 37.54 -1.06
N ASP A 154 -1.02 38.57 -1.26
CA ASP A 154 0.29 38.73 -0.61
C ASP A 154 0.11 39.30 0.81
N ILE A 155 -0.32 38.42 1.71
CA ILE A 155 -0.53 38.73 3.12
C ILE A 155 0.61 38.09 3.92
N ASP A 156 1.31 38.93 4.69
CA ASP A 156 2.30 38.45 5.64
C ASP A 156 1.66 37.43 6.58
N VAL A 157 2.24 36.22 6.61
CA VAL A 157 1.76 35.13 7.46
C VAL A 157 1.68 35.64 8.89
N VAL A 158 0.45 35.68 9.42
CA VAL A 158 0.11 36.16 10.78
C VAL A 158 1.16 35.64 11.77
N PRO A 159 1.73 36.50 12.65
CA PRO A 159 2.80 36.12 13.55
C PRO A 159 2.50 34.81 14.29
N ALA A 160 3.51 33.95 14.41
CA ALA A 160 3.47 32.61 15.01
C ALA A 160 3.04 32.55 16.49
N THR A 161 2.61 33.68 17.08
CA THR A 161 2.12 33.77 18.46
C THR A 161 0.72 33.18 18.63
N VAL A 162 -0.03 32.95 17.55
CA VAL A 162 -1.31 32.23 17.57
C VAL A 162 -1.06 30.77 17.18
N HIS A 163 -0.83 29.90 18.16
CA HIS A 163 -0.69 28.45 17.94
C HIS A 163 -1.88 27.92 17.10
N GLY A 164 -1.62 27.50 15.87
CA GLY A 164 -2.62 26.95 14.94
C GLY A 164 -3.06 27.86 13.79
N SER A 165 -2.57 29.11 13.69
CA SER A 165 -2.95 30.02 12.61
C SER A 165 -2.21 29.76 11.29
N ILE A 166 -0.94 29.37 11.30
CA ILE A 166 -0.12 29.32 10.07
C ILE A 166 -0.70 28.35 9.03
N GLU A 167 -1.05 27.13 9.45
CA GLU A 167 -1.61 26.11 8.56
C GLU A 167 -3.06 26.42 8.15
N ALA A 168 -3.85 27.04 9.04
CA ALA A 168 -5.19 27.50 8.72
C ALA A 168 -5.19 28.68 7.73
N THR A 169 -4.28 29.65 7.92
CA THR A 169 -4.05 30.78 7.01
C THR A 169 -3.55 30.30 5.66
N ALA A 170 -2.59 29.36 5.65
CA ALA A 170 -2.11 28.74 4.40
C ALA A 170 -3.25 28.04 3.66
N GLY A 171 -4.08 27.26 4.35
CA GLY A 171 -5.25 26.59 3.77
C GLY A 171 -6.31 27.56 3.24
N TYR A 172 -6.52 28.69 3.92
CA TYR A 172 -7.43 29.74 3.47
C TYR A 172 -6.91 30.45 2.21
N LEU A 173 -5.64 30.86 2.20
CA LEU A 173 -4.99 31.47 1.03
C LEU A 173 -4.97 30.50 -0.16
N GLU A 174 -4.72 29.21 0.09
CA GLU A 174 -4.83 28.16 -0.92
C GLU A 174 -6.26 28.06 -1.49
N ALA A 175 -7.29 28.12 -0.64
CA ALA A 175 -8.69 28.09 -1.06
C ALA A 175 -9.04 29.29 -1.96
N LEU A 176 -8.63 30.50 -1.56
CA LEU A 176 -8.82 31.72 -2.37
C LEU A 176 -8.08 31.63 -3.70
N ASN A 177 -6.80 31.26 -3.69
CA ASN A 177 -6.00 31.12 -4.89
C ASN A 177 -6.64 30.10 -5.86
N ASN A 178 -7.11 28.96 -5.34
CA ASN A 178 -7.82 27.95 -6.11
C ASN A 178 -9.16 28.43 -6.68
N ALA A 179 -9.86 29.37 -6.01
CA ALA A 179 -11.07 30.00 -6.53
C ALA A 179 -10.72 30.92 -7.70
N LEU A 180 -9.77 31.83 -7.50
CA LEU A 180 -9.36 32.85 -8.47
C LEU A 180 -8.80 32.25 -9.76
N TRP A 181 -8.01 31.18 -9.63
CA TRP A 181 -7.50 30.43 -10.79
C TRP A 181 -8.56 29.80 -11.69
N LYS A 182 -9.82 29.67 -11.23
CA LYS A 182 -10.92 29.19 -12.09
C LYS A 182 -11.48 30.27 -12.99
N GLY A 183 -11.28 31.55 -12.65
CA GLY A 183 -11.70 32.68 -13.46
C GLY A 183 -10.69 33.14 -14.50
N VAL A 184 -9.50 32.53 -14.56
CA VAL A 184 -8.48 32.84 -15.57
C VAL A 184 -8.74 32.00 -16.84
N PRO A 185 -9.19 32.60 -17.95
CA PRO A 185 -9.51 31.89 -19.18
C PRO A 185 -8.28 31.33 -19.91
N GLU A 186 -7.13 32.01 -19.80
CA GLU A 186 -5.88 31.62 -20.48
C GLU A 186 -5.08 30.53 -19.73
N LYS A 187 -5.59 30.04 -18.60
CA LYS A 187 -4.90 29.01 -17.83
C LYS A 187 -4.77 27.72 -18.68
N PRO A 188 -3.55 27.21 -18.90
CA PRO A 188 -3.37 25.94 -19.58
C PRO A 188 -4.08 24.84 -18.77
N GLN A 189 -5.03 24.17 -19.41
CA GLN A 189 -5.76 23.08 -18.77
C GLN A 189 -5.01 21.76 -18.95
N PHE A 190 -5.06 20.92 -17.92
CA PHE A 190 -4.60 19.54 -18.03
C PHE A 190 -5.31 18.83 -19.19
N SER A 191 -4.55 18.08 -19.99
CA SER A 191 -5.11 17.20 -21.02
C SER A 191 -6.07 16.16 -20.42
N ALA A 192 -6.95 15.58 -21.23
CA ALA A 192 -7.91 14.56 -20.76
C ALA A 192 -7.21 13.36 -20.11
N VAL A 193 -6.05 12.96 -20.65
CA VAL A 193 -5.21 11.89 -20.10
C VAL A 193 -4.67 12.30 -18.73
N THR A 194 -4.16 13.52 -18.58
CA THR A 194 -3.64 14.03 -17.31
C THR A 194 -4.73 14.18 -16.26
N LYS A 195 -5.93 14.64 -16.64
CA LYS A 195 -7.10 14.68 -15.75
C LYS A 195 -7.48 13.27 -15.27
N PHE A 196 -7.49 12.28 -16.17
CA PHE A 196 -7.77 10.89 -15.82
C PHE A 196 -6.72 10.31 -14.86
N ILE A 197 -5.43 10.50 -15.15
CA ILE A 197 -4.35 10.01 -14.29
C ILE A 197 -4.39 10.70 -12.92
N HIS A 198 -4.61 12.02 -12.89
CA HIS A 198 -4.71 12.78 -11.64
C HIS A 198 -5.91 12.36 -10.80
N TYR A 199 -7.08 12.13 -11.43
CA TYR A 199 -8.27 11.59 -10.76
C TYR A 199 -8.02 10.19 -10.20
N PHE A 200 -7.39 9.32 -10.98
CA PHE A 200 -7.13 7.93 -10.59
C PHE A 200 -6.07 7.82 -9.49
N ALA A 201 -5.06 8.67 -9.55
CA ALA A 201 -3.93 8.66 -8.63
C ALA A 201 -4.19 9.40 -7.33
N GLN A 202 -5.09 10.40 -7.33
CA GLN A 202 -5.29 11.37 -6.25
C GLN A 202 -3.92 11.82 -5.68
N PHE A 203 -3.28 12.82 -6.27
CA PHE A 203 -1.90 13.18 -5.92
C PHE A 203 -1.85 14.02 -4.61
N GLN A 204 -1.76 13.38 -3.44
CA GLN A 204 -1.37 14.01 -2.17
C GLN A 204 -0.31 13.13 -1.50
N PHE A 205 0.94 13.31 -1.94
CA PHE A 205 2.10 12.64 -1.34
C PHE A 205 2.53 13.39 -0.07
N ASN A 206 1.91 13.04 1.05
CA ASN A 206 2.32 13.53 2.36
C ASN A 206 3.22 12.51 3.07
N LEU A 207 4.07 12.96 3.98
CA LEU A 207 4.95 12.07 4.77
C LEU A 207 4.13 11.00 5.51
N THR A 208 2.95 11.36 5.99
CA THR A 208 1.97 10.46 6.62
C THR A 208 1.52 9.34 5.68
N THR A 209 1.27 9.64 4.41
CA THR A 209 0.89 8.67 3.38
C THR A 209 2.02 7.65 3.14
N PHE A 210 3.26 8.13 3.10
CA PHE A 210 4.43 7.28 2.91
C PHE A 210 4.63 6.33 4.12
N ASN A 211 4.55 6.87 5.33
CA ASN A 211 4.66 6.08 6.56
C ASN A 211 3.55 5.04 6.68
N ALA A 212 2.31 5.39 6.33
CA ALA A 212 1.19 4.46 6.32
C ALA A 212 1.41 3.31 5.31
N LEU A 213 1.91 3.61 4.11
CA LEU A 213 2.23 2.60 3.10
C LEU A 213 3.35 1.65 3.57
N ALA A 214 4.39 2.20 4.22
CA ALA A 214 5.49 1.43 4.76
C ALA A 214 5.03 0.48 5.89
N ILE A 215 4.21 0.98 6.82
CA ILE A 215 3.62 0.16 7.89
C ILE A 215 2.76 -0.96 7.30
N LEU A 216 1.90 -0.65 6.32
CA LEU A 216 1.03 -1.61 5.66
C LEU A 216 1.84 -2.70 4.94
N PHE A 217 2.93 -2.32 4.26
CA PHE A 217 3.84 -3.26 3.62
C PHE A 217 4.50 -4.21 4.63
N CYS A 218 4.98 -3.67 5.76
CA CYS A 218 5.51 -4.48 6.86
C CYS A 218 4.47 -5.46 7.41
N ILE A 219 3.23 -5.01 7.62
CA ILE A 219 2.12 -5.87 8.09
C ILE A 219 1.85 -6.99 7.08
N ILE A 220 1.76 -6.67 5.78
CA ILE A 220 1.55 -7.67 4.73
C ILE A 220 2.68 -8.70 4.72
N LEU A 221 3.94 -8.27 4.82
CA LEU A 221 5.07 -9.20 4.81
C LEU A 221 5.07 -10.11 6.04
N VAL A 222 4.80 -9.56 7.23
CA VAL A 222 4.69 -10.36 8.46
C VAL A 222 3.53 -11.33 8.35
N PHE A 223 2.39 -10.91 7.79
CA PHE A 223 1.24 -11.77 7.58
C PHE A 223 1.50 -12.86 6.54
N ASP A 224 2.17 -12.54 5.42
CA ASP A 224 2.58 -13.50 4.39
C ASP A 224 3.55 -14.55 4.96
N TYR A 225 4.53 -14.09 5.74
CA TYR A 225 5.53 -14.95 6.38
C TYR A 225 4.91 -15.88 7.42
N THR A 226 4.01 -15.35 8.25
CA THR A 226 3.30 -16.17 9.26
C THR A 226 2.36 -17.17 8.59
N LEU A 227 1.58 -16.74 7.60
CA LEU A 227 0.66 -17.61 6.85
C LEU A 227 1.37 -18.69 6.05
N GLN A 228 2.59 -18.46 5.55
CA GLN A 228 3.33 -19.44 4.76
C GLN A 228 3.48 -20.78 5.49
N SER A 229 3.65 -20.76 6.81
CA SER A 229 3.77 -21.98 7.63
C SER A 229 2.46 -22.75 7.81
N VAL A 230 1.32 -22.08 7.73
CA VAL A 230 0.00 -22.69 7.85
C VAL A 230 -0.45 -23.26 6.51
N LEU A 231 -0.01 -22.62 5.41
CA LEU A 231 -0.49 -22.90 4.06
C LEU A 231 0.31 -23.98 3.32
N VAL A 232 1.55 -24.27 3.73
CA VAL A 232 2.28 -25.42 3.17
C VAL A 232 1.74 -26.71 3.78
N LYS A 233 1.08 -27.49 2.91
CA LYS A 233 0.51 -28.78 3.30
C LYS A 233 1.61 -29.70 3.83
N ASN A 234 1.25 -30.50 4.83
CA ASN A 234 1.99 -31.65 5.35
C ASN A 234 3.19 -31.33 6.24
N THR A 235 3.77 -30.13 6.18
CA THR A 235 4.89 -29.74 7.05
C THR A 235 4.47 -29.23 8.44
N GLY A 236 3.18 -28.88 8.61
CA GLY A 236 2.74 -28.09 9.76
C GLY A 236 3.55 -26.79 9.89
N GLN A 237 3.71 -26.28 11.11
CA GLN A 237 4.49 -25.06 11.38
C GLN A 237 6.02 -25.23 11.24
N ALA A 238 6.51 -26.39 10.80
CA ALA A 238 7.94 -26.73 10.81
C ALA A 238 8.82 -25.81 9.95
N LEU A 239 8.25 -25.19 8.90
CA LEU A 239 8.99 -24.31 7.99
C LEU A 239 9.50 -23.03 8.65
N ASN A 240 8.85 -22.58 9.74
CA ASN A 240 9.26 -21.38 10.45
C ASN A 240 10.35 -21.65 11.50
N CYS A 241 10.80 -22.90 11.67
CA CYS A 241 11.79 -23.24 12.69
C CYS A 241 13.13 -22.50 12.47
N TYR A 242 13.55 -21.74 13.49
CA TYR A 242 14.85 -21.03 13.51
C TYR A 242 16.02 -21.90 13.95
N ASN A 243 15.78 -23.17 14.29
CA ASN A 243 16.78 -24.10 14.81
C ASN A 243 17.47 -23.61 16.10
N CYS A 244 16.83 -22.75 16.89
CA CYS A 244 17.38 -22.17 18.12
C CYS A 244 17.30 -23.09 19.37
N GLN A 245 16.73 -24.29 19.25
CA GLN A 245 16.56 -25.29 20.33
C GLN A 245 15.78 -24.85 21.59
N THR A 246 15.17 -23.66 21.61
CA THR A 246 14.39 -23.20 22.77
C THR A 246 13.26 -24.17 23.16
N CYS A 247 12.65 -24.84 22.18
CA CYS A 247 11.61 -25.83 22.39
C CYS A 247 12.09 -27.09 23.14
N VAL A 248 13.38 -27.44 23.04
CA VAL A 248 14.00 -28.60 23.69
C VAL A 248 14.05 -28.39 25.20
N GLY A 249 14.46 -27.20 25.63
CA GLY A 249 14.59 -26.87 27.05
C GLY A 249 13.27 -26.88 27.83
N VAL A 250 12.14 -26.62 27.17
CA VAL A 250 10.80 -26.62 27.78
C VAL A 250 10.04 -27.93 27.60
N CYS A 251 10.54 -28.83 26.76
CA CYS A 251 9.90 -30.10 26.53
C CYS A 251 10.08 -31.02 27.75
N PRO A 252 9.04 -31.72 28.21
CA PRO A 252 9.20 -32.69 29.30
C PRO A 252 10.02 -33.93 28.88
N VAL A 253 10.03 -34.28 27.59
CA VAL A 253 10.76 -35.45 27.07
C VAL A 253 12.24 -35.14 26.86
N LYS A 254 12.56 -33.95 26.33
CA LYS A 254 13.90 -33.41 26.05
C LYS A 254 14.78 -34.20 25.07
N ILE A 255 14.85 -35.52 25.17
CA ILE A 255 15.73 -36.40 24.39
C ILE A 255 14.96 -37.68 24.03
N VAL A 256 15.11 -38.13 22.79
CA VAL A 256 14.64 -39.45 22.30
C VAL A 256 15.77 -40.02 21.45
N ASP A 257 16.21 -41.24 21.72
CA ASP A 257 17.31 -41.90 20.98
C ASP A 257 18.55 -41.02 20.82
N GLU A 258 18.99 -40.40 21.93
CA GLU A 258 20.13 -39.47 21.98
C GLU A 258 19.98 -38.17 21.15
N GLU A 259 18.82 -37.97 20.51
CA GLU A 259 18.52 -36.76 19.73
C GLU A 259 17.64 -35.76 20.52
N PRO A 260 17.84 -34.45 20.33
CA PRO A 260 17.08 -33.41 21.05
C PRO A 260 15.62 -33.32 20.59
N TYR A 261 14.70 -33.53 21.53
CA TYR A 261 13.25 -33.53 21.31
C TYR A 261 12.59 -32.25 21.85
N PRO A 262 11.65 -31.60 21.12
CA PRO A 262 11.03 -32.01 19.86
C PRO A 262 11.74 -31.47 18.61
N MET A 263 12.89 -30.81 18.74
CA MET A 263 13.52 -30.13 17.61
C MET A 263 13.83 -31.08 16.45
N THR A 264 14.32 -32.29 16.72
CA THR A 264 14.58 -33.25 15.64
C THR A 264 13.32 -33.67 14.90
N MET A 265 12.19 -33.80 15.60
CA MET A 265 10.88 -34.05 14.97
C MET A 265 10.46 -32.88 14.06
N ILE A 266 10.67 -31.64 14.52
CA ILE A 266 10.37 -30.42 13.74
C ILE A 266 11.24 -30.36 12.48
N LEU A 267 12.53 -30.67 12.60
CA LEU A 267 13.46 -30.70 11.47
C LEU A 267 13.14 -31.81 10.47
N ALA A 268 12.79 -33.01 10.95
CA ALA A 268 12.36 -34.10 10.10
C ALA A 268 11.13 -33.70 9.25
N ALA A 269 10.16 -33.01 9.87
CA ALA A 269 8.99 -32.49 9.15
C ALA A 269 9.36 -31.44 8.10
N ARG A 270 10.36 -30.59 8.38
CA ARG A 270 10.88 -29.61 7.42
C ARG A 270 11.58 -30.27 6.22
N LEU A 271 12.23 -31.41 6.44
CA LEU A 271 12.92 -32.19 5.40
C LEU A 271 11.99 -33.16 4.64
N GLY A 272 10.72 -33.28 5.07
CA GLY A 272 9.76 -34.21 4.47
C GLY A 272 9.94 -35.67 4.89
N ASP A 273 10.73 -35.94 5.94
CA ASP A 273 10.93 -37.27 6.50
C ASP A 273 9.76 -37.64 7.44
N TYR A 274 8.61 -37.94 6.84
CA TYR A 274 7.37 -38.20 7.58
C TYR A 274 7.40 -39.50 8.39
N GLU A 275 8.21 -40.48 8.02
CA GLU A 275 8.37 -41.70 8.82
C GLU A 275 9.14 -41.42 10.12
N LYS A 276 10.22 -40.61 10.08
CA LYS A 276 10.89 -40.16 11.30
C LYS A 276 9.96 -39.30 12.18
N VAL A 277 9.17 -38.41 11.58
CA VAL A 277 8.18 -37.61 12.33
C VAL A 277 7.16 -38.50 13.03
N LYS A 278 6.63 -39.51 12.34
CA LYS A 278 5.67 -40.47 12.90
C LYS A 278 6.26 -41.28 14.04
N TYR A 279 7.49 -41.76 13.89
CA TYR A 279 8.19 -42.45 14.97
C TYR A 279 8.32 -41.55 16.21
N LEU A 280 8.81 -40.32 16.02
CA LEU A 280 9.00 -39.35 17.10
C LEU A 280 7.67 -38.82 17.68
N SER A 281 6.59 -38.85 16.91
CA SER A 281 5.27 -38.36 17.34
C SER A 281 4.70 -39.14 18.52
N LYS A 282 5.09 -40.42 18.69
CA LYS A 282 4.67 -41.28 19.80
C LYS A 282 5.10 -40.74 21.17
N TYR A 283 6.23 -40.02 21.20
CA TYR A 283 6.76 -39.40 22.40
C TYR A 283 6.16 -38.01 22.66
N CYS A 284 5.31 -37.49 21.76
CA CYS A 284 4.69 -36.19 21.93
C CYS A 284 3.56 -36.24 22.97
N VAL A 285 3.76 -35.64 24.13
CA VAL A 285 2.74 -35.56 25.19
C VAL A 285 1.67 -34.49 24.98
N ALA A 286 1.57 -33.90 23.77
CA ALA A 286 0.56 -32.91 23.39
C ALA A 286 0.43 -31.63 24.27
N CYS A 287 1.38 -31.35 25.17
CA CYS A 287 1.27 -30.24 26.14
C CYS A 287 1.49 -28.82 25.58
N SER A 288 1.91 -28.69 24.31
CA SER A 288 2.14 -27.40 23.62
C SER A 288 3.13 -26.41 24.28
N ARG A 289 3.90 -26.83 25.30
CA ARG A 289 4.94 -25.98 25.92
C ARG A 289 5.99 -25.50 24.93
N CYS A 290 6.32 -26.34 23.94
CA CYS A 290 7.21 -25.99 22.85
C CYS A 290 6.71 -24.77 22.06
N ALA A 291 5.41 -24.66 21.79
CA ALA A 291 4.83 -23.52 21.11
C ALA A 291 4.92 -22.25 21.95
N GLY A 292 4.60 -22.34 23.24
CA GLY A 292 4.59 -21.19 24.16
C GLY A 292 5.96 -20.55 24.37
N LYS A 293 7.06 -21.30 24.23
CA LYS A 293 8.43 -20.76 24.35
C LYS A 293 9.10 -20.50 22.99
N CYS A 294 8.54 -21.01 21.90
CA CYS A 294 9.12 -20.81 20.58
C CYS A 294 8.92 -19.35 20.13
N PRO A 295 9.98 -18.61 19.71
CA PRO A 295 9.85 -17.24 19.23
C PRO A 295 8.87 -17.07 18.06
N VAL A 296 8.66 -18.13 17.28
CA VAL A 296 7.74 -18.19 16.13
C VAL A 296 6.54 -19.10 16.38
N GLY A 297 6.33 -19.57 17.61
CA GLY A 297 5.15 -20.35 17.99
C GLY A 297 5.06 -21.77 17.42
N VAL A 298 6.18 -22.39 17.02
CA VAL A 298 6.18 -23.75 16.45
C VAL A 298 5.65 -24.77 17.46
N SER A 299 4.56 -25.42 17.11
CA SER A 299 3.90 -26.45 17.91
C SER A 299 4.27 -27.86 17.47
N GLY A 300 4.96 -28.59 18.35
CA GLY A 300 5.23 -30.03 18.18
C GLY A 300 3.96 -30.87 17.96
N PRO A 301 2.88 -30.68 18.75
CA PRO A 301 1.60 -31.38 18.54
C PRO A 301 0.98 -31.11 17.17
N SER A 302 1.03 -29.86 16.69
CA SER A 302 0.56 -29.51 15.34
C SER A 302 1.33 -30.24 14.25
N ILE A 303 2.66 -30.32 14.38
CA ILE A 303 3.52 -31.03 13.43
C ILE A 303 3.25 -32.53 13.44
N ALA A 304 3.11 -33.14 14.62
CA ALA A 304 2.75 -34.55 14.76
C ALA A 304 1.39 -34.85 14.09
N ALA A 305 0.38 -34.01 14.30
CA ALA A 305 -0.93 -34.16 13.67
C ALA A 305 -0.87 -34.00 12.14
N ALA A 306 -0.14 -33.00 11.64
CA ALA A 306 0.01 -32.75 10.20
C ALA A 306 0.71 -33.92 9.48
N ALA A 307 1.78 -34.47 10.07
CA ALA A 307 2.49 -35.61 9.51
C ALA A 307 1.63 -36.89 9.49
N ASN A 308 0.89 -37.15 10.57
CA ASN A 308 -0.04 -38.28 10.62
C ASN A 308 -1.14 -38.17 9.55
N ALA A 309 -1.68 -36.96 9.35
CA ALA A 309 -2.67 -36.72 8.30
C ALA A 309 -2.10 -36.99 6.89
N GLU A 310 -0.84 -36.61 6.63
CA GLU A 310 -0.21 -36.89 5.33
C GLU A 310 0.06 -38.39 5.13
N LEU A 311 0.52 -39.10 6.16
CA LEU A 311 0.72 -40.55 6.07
C LEU A 311 -0.57 -41.31 5.76
N ILE A 312 -1.70 -40.89 6.33
CA ILE A 312 -3.02 -41.44 5.98
C ILE A 312 -3.33 -41.19 4.49
N ARG A 313 -3.08 -39.98 4.00
CA ARG A 313 -3.28 -39.65 2.57
C ARG A 313 -2.36 -40.44 1.64
N GLN A 314 -1.10 -40.66 2.02
CA GLN A 314 -0.16 -41.46 1.24
C GLN A 314 -0.64 -42.90 1.12
N LYS A 315 -1.10 -43.51 2.22
CA LYS A 315 -1.71 -44.85 2.20
C LYS A 315 -2.94 -44.90 1.30
N GLN A 316 -3.83 -43.92 1.40
CA GLN A 316 -5.02 -43.84 0.53
C GLN A 316 -4.65 -43.72 -0.95
N ARG A 317 -3.62 -42.93 -1.31
CA ARG A 317 -3.13 -42.83 -2.69
C ARG A 317 -2.54 -44.15 -3.18
N GLN A 318 -1.76 -44.85 -2.35
CA GLN A 318 -1.21 -46.17 -2.70
C GLN A 318 -2.30 -47.24 -2.88
N HIS A 319 -3.32 -47.23 -2.04
CA HIS A 319 -4.50 -48.11 -2.21
C HIS A 319 -5.28 -47.79 -3.48
N ALA A 320 -5.47 -46.51 -3.83
CA ALA A 320 -6.14 -46.12 -5.07
C ALA A 320 -5.33 -46.51 -6.32
N LEU A 321 -4.00 -46.44 -6.26
CA LEU A 321 -3.09 -46.83 -7.35
C LEU A 321 -2.92 -48.34 -7.51
N SER A 322 -3.27 -49.14 -6.50
CA SER A 322 -3.22 -50.61 -6.57
C SER A 322 -4.55 -51.24 -6.98
N GLN A 323 -5.63 -50.45 -7.03
CA GLN A 323 -6.98 -50.89 -7.41
C GLN A 323 -7.43 -50.40 -8.80
N GLY A 324 -6.62 -49.61 -9.50
CA GLY A 324 -6.87 -49.14 -10.86
C GLY A 324 -5.70 -49.46 -11.77
#